data_AF-R7ZIS2-F1
#
_entry.id   AF-R7ZIS2-F1
#
_cell.length_a   1.000
_cell.length_b   1.000
_cell.length_c   1.000
_cell.angle_alpha   90.00
_cell.angle_beta   90.00
_cell.angle_gamma   90.00
#
_symmetry.space_group_name_H-M   'P 1'
#
loop_
_entity.id
_entity.type
_entity.pdbx_description
1 polymer ?
#
loop_
_entity_poly.entity_id
_entity_poly.type
_entity_poly.pdbx_seq_one_letter_code
_entity_poly.pdbx_strand_id
1 'polypeptide(L)' 'MGIGIWVGILISAVLAFLLGGFYGQPLHWYLFILIIVVGFFIHTIILILKVKNESS' A
#
# COMPACT_ATOMS: atom_id res chain seq x y z
N MET A 1 -4.43 9.74 -10.47
CA MET A 1 -3.73 9.31 -9.25
C MET A 1 -3.04 10.51 -8.64
N GLY A 2 -3.44 10.96 -7.45
CA GLY A 2 -2.70 12.03 -6.77
C GLY A 2 -1.36 11.53 -6.24
N ILE A 3 -0.32 12.37 -6.33
CA ILE A 3 1.03 12.08 -5.81
C ILE A 3 0.98 11.61 -4.35
N GLY A 4 0.06 12.16 -3.54
CA GLY A 4 -0.10 11.80 -2.13
C GLY A 4 -0.46 10.34 -1.86
N ILE A 5 -1.21 9.67 -2.75
CA ILE A 5 -1.58 8.26 -2.56
C ILE A 5 -0.37 7.35 -2.79
N TRP A 6 0.40 7.64 -3.84
CA TRP A 6 1.63 6.90 -4.16
C TRP A 6 2.63 7.03 -3.01
N VAL A 7 2.81 8.24 -2.49
CA VAL A 7 3.68 8.50 -1.32
C VAL A 7 3.17 7.76 -0.08
N GLY A 8 1.85 7.73 0.16
CA GLY A 8 1.25 7.00 1.28
C GLY A 8 1.54 5.50 1.25
N ILE A 9 1.32 4.85 0.10
CA ILE A 9 1.60 3.41 -0.07
C ILE A 9 3.10 3.13 0.15
N LEU A 10 3.97 3.98 -0.38
CA LEU A 10 5.41 3.81 -0.28
C LEU A 10 5.90 3.97 1.16
N ILE A 11 5.39 4.96 1.90
CA ILE A 11 5.67 5.14 3.33
C ILE A 11 5.19 3.94 4.14
N SER A 12 3.97 3.44 3.88
CA SER A 12 3.44 2.26 4.57
C SER A 12 4.31 1.00 4.33
N ALA A 13 4.81 0.81 3.10
CA ALA A 13 5.70 -0.29 2.77
C ALA A 13 7.05 -0.19 3.49
N VAL A 14 7.64 1.02 3.56
CA VAL A 14 8.88 1.27 4.30
C VAL A 14 8.68 1.04 5.80
N LEU A 15 7.56 1.50 6.38
CA LEU A 15 7.25 1.29 7.79
C LEU A 15 7.11 -0.20 8.13
N ALA A 16 6.41 -0.96 7.29
CA ALA A 16 6.24 -2.40 7.49
C ALA A 16 7.59 -3.14 7.47
N PHE A 17 8.51 -2.74 6.59
CA PHE A 17 9.87 -3.29 6.55
C PHE A 17 10.69 -2.91 7.79
N LEU A 18 10.65 -1.64 8.21
CA LEU A 18 11.33 -1.20 9.44
C LEU A 18 10.85 -1.98 10.66
N LEU A 19 9.54 -2.17 10.80
CA LEU A 19 8.95 -2.97 11.87
C LEU A 19 9.37 -4.44 11.77
N GLY A 20 9.30 -5.04 10.59
CA GLY A 20 9.77 -6.42 10.36
C GLY A 20 11.22 -6.62 10.77
N GLY A 21 12.10 -5.66 10.46
CA GLY A 21 13.49 -5.67 10.91
C GLY A 21 13.67 -5.53 12.41
N PHE A 22 12.85 -4.69 13.05
CA PHE A 22 12.86 -4.55 14.52
C PHE A 22 12.47 -5.85 15.23
N TYR A 23 11.52 -6.61 14.67
CA TYR A 23 11.13 -7.93 15.19
C TYR A 23 12.07 -9.08 14.80
N GLY A 24 13.18 -8.80 14.11
CA GLY A 24 14.13 -9.82 13.66
C GLY A 24 13.56 -10.75 12.57
N GLN A 25 12.51 -10.32 11.88
CA GLN A 25 11.90 -11.09 10.80
C GLN A 25 12.78 -11.05 9.55
N PRO A 26 12.94 -12.16 8.81
CA PRO A 26 13.69 -12.16 7.57
C PRO A 26 13.01 -11.27 6.53
N LEU A 27 13.68 -10.16 6.19
CA LEU A 27 13.19 -9.23 5.17
C LEU A 27 13.49 -9.75 3.78
N HIS A 28 12.54 -10.52 3.23
CA HIS A 28 12.62 -10.92 1.85
C HIS A 28 12.11 -9.81 0.93
N TRP A 29 12.91 -9.43 -0.08
CA TRP A 29 12.62 -8.32 -0.98
C TRP A 29 11.28 -8.48 -1.74
N TYR A 30 10.85 -9.71 -2.02
CA TYR A 30 9.56 -9.95 -2.68
C TYR A 30 8.37 -9.53 -1.81
N LEU A 31 8.49 -9.56 -0.48
CA LEU A 31 7.44 -9.09 0.44
C LEU A 31 7.25 -7.58 0.33
N PHE A 32 8.31 -6.83 0.02
CA PHE A 32 8.22 -5.39 -0.22
C PHE A 32 7.34 -5.09 -1.43
N ILE A 33 7.62 -5.80 -2.53
CA ILE A 33 6.86 -5.68 -3.78
C ILE A 33 5.41 -6.10 -3.55
N LEU A 34 5.18 -7.19 -2.79
CA LEU A 34 3.85 -7.66 -2.45
C LEU A 34 3.04 -6.59 -1.70
N ILE A 35 3.63 -5.92 -0.70
CA ILE A 35 2.96 -4.85 0.06
C ILE A 35 2.58 -3.69 -0.86
N ILE A 36 3.45 -3.29 -1.78
CA ILE A 36 3.15 -2.23 -2.75
C ILE A 36 1.96 -2.63 -3.63
N VAL A 37 1.96 -3.85 -4.18
CA VAL A 37 0.87 -4.37 -5.02
C VAL A 37 -0.46 -4.41 -4.25
N VAL A 38 -0.44 -4.87 -2.99
CA VAL A 38 -1.64 -4.88 -2.13
C VAL A 38 -2.13 -3.46 -1.86
N GLY A 39 -1.24 -2.50 -1.63
CA GLY A 39 -1.59 -1.09 -1.47
C GLY A 39 -2.30 -0.51 -2.70
N PHE A 40 -1.82 -0.82 -3.91
CA PHE A 40 -2.49 -0.44 -5.16
C PHE A 40 -3.85 -1.09 -5.31
N PHE A 41 -3.96 -2.38 -4.98
CA PHE A 41 -5.21 -3.10 -5.07
C PHE A 41 -6.28 -2.49 -4.16
N ILE A 42 -5.95 -2.23 -2.89
CA ILE A 42 -6.85 -1.55 -1.94
C ILE A 42 -7.23 -0.17 -2.46
N HIS A 43 -6.28 0.62 -2.95
CA HIS A 43 -6.58 1.94 -3.52
C HIS A 43 -7.54 1.86 -4.72
N THR A 44 -7.39 0.83 -5.56
CA THR A 44 -8.28 0.58 -6.70
C THR A 44 -9.70 0.27 -6.23
N ILE A 45 -9.86 -0.57 -5.20
CA ILE A 45 -11.17 -0.83 -4.58
C ILE A 45 -11.80 0.47 -4.08
N ILE A 46 -11.03 1.31 -3.37
CA ILE A 46 -11.51 2.60 -2.86
C ILE A 46 -11.98 3.50 -4.01
N LEU A 47 -11.25 3.55 -5.12
CA LEU A 47 -11.64 4.32 -6.30
C LEU A 47 -12.95 3.81 -6.91
N ILE A 48 -13.11 2.50 -7.07
CA ILE A 48 -14.33 1.89 -7.60
C ILE A 48 -15.53 2.23 -6.72
N LEU A 49 -15.38 2.10 -5.40
CA LEU A 49 -16.43 2.45 -4.44
C LEU A 49 -16.76 3.94 -4.46
N LYS A 50 -15.75 4.81 -4.58
CA LYS A 50 -15.93 6.26 -4.65
C LYS A 50 -16.70 6.67 -5.91
N VAL A 51 -16.34 6.12 -7.07
CA VAL A 51 -17.04 6.40 -8.35
C VAL A 51 -18.50 5.96 -8.28
N LYS A 52 -18.79 4.81 -7.66
CA LYS A 52 -20.18 4.35 -7.46
C LYS A 52 -20.98 5.32 -6.58
N ASN A 53 -20.36 5.88 -5.55
CA ASN A 53 -21.05 6.75 -4.58
C ASN A 53 -21.33 8.16 -5.13
N GLU A 54 -20.51 8.67 -6.05
CA GLU A 54 -20.76 9.97 -6.72
C GLU A 54 -21.82 9.89 -7.84
N SER A 55 -22.22 8.68 -8.24
CA SER A 55 -23.22 8.44 -9.30
C SER A 55 -24.67 8.27 -8.80
N SER A 56 -24.89 8.43 -7.49
CA SER A 56 -26.22 8.38 -6.84
C SER A 56 -26.57 9.71 -6.21
#